data_AF-A0A4V2BQY3-F1
#
_entry.id   AF-A0A4V2BQY3-F1
#
_cell.length_a   1.000
_cell.length_b   1.000
_cell.length_c   1.000
_cell.angle_alpha   90.00
_cell.angle_beta   90.00
_cell.angle_gamma   90.00
#
_symmetry.space_group_name_H-M   'P 1'
#
loop_
_entity.id
_entity.type
_entity.pdbx_description
1 polymer ?
#
loop_
_entity_poly.entity_id
_entity_poly.type
_entity_poly.pdbx_seq_one_letter_code
_entity_poly.pdbx_strand_id
1 'polypeptide(L)' 'HGHGMRRCRYRGQPKAHLQHVLTAIAVNIERLSGQSATEEPSTPRPPTAFQAFLDQNEIPRSKSWRTLGS' A
#
# COMPACT_ATOMS: atom_id res chain seq x y z
N HIS A 1 41.74 14.70 -7.31
CA HIS A 1 40.51 15.53 -7.22
C HIS A 1 39.26 14.71 -7.58
N GLY A 2 38.51 14.18 -6.60
CA GLY A 2 37.37 13.26 -6.89
C GLY A 2 36.17 13.33 -5.92
N HIS A 3 36.18 14.20 -4.91
CA HIS A 3 35.18 14.21 -3.83
C HIS A 3 33.82 14.84 -4.20
N GLY A 4 33.62 15.31 -5.44
CA GLY A 4 32.41 16.02 -5.87
C GLY A 4 31.32 15.17 -6.51
N MET A 5 31.65 13.98 -7.06
CA MET A 5 30.76 13.28 -7.99
C MET A 5 29.55 12.59 -7.34
N ARG A 6 29.56 12.38 -6.02
CA ARG A 6 28.43 11.77 -5.29
C ARG A 6 27.23 12.71 -5.15
N ARG A 7 27.44 14.04 -5.13
CA ARG A 7 26.36 15.02 -4.90
C ARG A 7 25.40 15.17 -6.10
N CYS A 8 25.83 14.84 -7.31
CA CYS A 8 24.94 14.87 -8.49
C CYS A 8 23.84 13.80 -8.43
N ARG A 9 24.10 12.63 -7.84
CA ARG A 9 23.14 11.51 -7.79
C ARG A 9 21.92 11.79 -6.93
N TYR A 10 22.06 12.64 -5.91
CA TYR A 10 20.98 12.91 -4.94
C TYR A 10 20.09 14.09 -5.33
N ARG A 11 20.55 15.02 -6.19
CA ARG A 11 19.76 16.20 -6.59
C ARG A 11 18.48 15.86 -7.36
N GLY A 12 18.42 14.69 -8.00
CA GLY A 12 17.24 14.18 -8.70
C GLY A 12 16.40 13.19 -7.89
N GLN A 13 16.87 12.75 -6.71
CA GLN A 13 16.16 11.75 -5.90
C GLN A 13 14.77 12.20 -5.44
N PRO A 14 14.57 13.45 -4.97
CA PRO A 14 13.23 13.93 -4.63
C PRO A 14 12.29 13.95 -5.84
N LYS A 15 12.81 14.31 -7.03
CA LYS A 15 12.02 14.32 -8.28
C LYS A 15 11.65 12.91 -8.72
N ALA A 16 12.58 11.96 -8.62
CA ALA A 16 12.33 10.55 -8.92
C ALA A 16 11.32 9.93 -7.94
N HIS A 17 11.39 10.28 -6.65
CA HIS A 17 10.42 9.86 -5.66
C HIS A 17 9.01 10.38 -5.99
N LEU A 18 8.88 11.68 -6.27
CA LEU A 18 7.60 12.27 -6.68
C LEU A 18 7.06 11.62 -7.96
N GLN A 19 7.92 11.39 -8.95
CA GLN A 19 7.52 10.68 -10.16
C GLN A 19 6.98 9.28 -9.83
N HIS A 20 7.67 8.52 -8.98
CA HIS A 20 7.25 7.17 -8.62
C HIS A 20 5.90 7.16 -7.88
N VAL A 21 5.72 8.10 -6.96
CA VAL A 21 4.46 8.26 -6.22
C VAL A 21 3.33 8.63 -7.17
N LEU A 22 3.52 9.63 -8.03
CA LEU A 22 2.49 10.06 -8.99
C LEU A 22 2.15 8.97 -10.00
N THR A 23 3.15 8.25 -10.51
CA THR A 23 2.94 7.10 -11.39
C THR A 23 2.15 6.00 -10.68
N ALA A 24 2.48 5.67 -9.44
CA ALA A 24 1.74 4.67 -8.66
C ALA A 24 0.29 5.09 -8.43
N ILE A 25 0.03 6.38 -8.16
CA ILE A 25 -1.33 6.91 -8.02
C ILE A 25 -2.10 6.78 -9.34
N ALA A 26 -1.51 7.20 -10.47
CA ALA A 26 -2.16 7.11 -11.78
C ALA A 26 -2.53 5.65 -12.14
N VAL A 27 -1.59 4.72 -11.97
CA VAL A 27 -1.82 3.28 -12.21
C VAL A 27 -2.91 2.72 -11.29
N ASN A 28 -2.93 3.15 -10.01
CA ASN A 28 -3.97 2.72 -9.08
C ASN A 28 -5.35 3.24 -9.49
N ILE A 29 -5.46 4.49 -9.93
CA ILE A 29 -6.73 5.08 -10.41
C ILE A 29 -7.19 4.35 -11.68
N GLU A 30 -6.31 4.13 -12.65
CA GLU A 30 -6.63 3.42 -13.89
C GLU A 30 -7.14 2.00 -13.60
N ARG A 31 -6.45 1.28 -12.71
CA ARG A 31 -6.87 -0.06 -12.26
C ARG A 31 -8.24 -0.04 -11.60
N LEU A 32 -8.50 0.92 -10.70
CA LEU A 32 -9.80 1.05 -10.03
C LEU A 32 -10.91 1.42 -11.02
N SER A 33 -10.61 2.27 -12.01
CA SER A 33 -11.60 2.67 -13.03
C SER A 33 -12.02 1.52 -13.95
N GLY A 34 -11.13 0.54 -14.16
CA GLY A 34 -11.42 -0.68 -14.92
C GLY A 34 -12.11 -1.77 -14.10
N GLN A 35 -12.24 -1.62 -12.78
CA GLN A 35 -13.01 -2.55 -11.95
C GLN A 35 -14.51 -2.24 -12.10
N SER A 36 -15.29 -3.26 -12.47
CA SER A 36 -16.75 -3.14 -12.52
C SER A 36 -17.32 -2.89 -11.13
N ALA A 37 -18.22 -1.92 -10.98
CA ALA A 37 -18.93 -1.64 -9.72
C ALA A 37 -19.73 -2.85 -9.19
N THR A 38 -19.99 -3.84 -10.05
CA THR A 38 -20.52 -5.16 -9.71
C THR A 38 -19.37 -6.11 -9.35
N GLU A 39 -18.56 -5.74 -8.38
CA GLU A 39 -17.64 -6.69 -7.76
C GLU A 39 -18.46 -7.44 -6.70
N GLU A 40 -18.84 -8.69 -6.98
CA GLU A 40 -19.22 -9.64 -5.93
C GLU A 40 -18.23 -9.46 -4.76
N PRO A 41 -18.69 -9.35 -3.51
CA PRO A 41 -17.80 -9.05 -2.39
C PRO A 41 -16.64 -10.03 -2.42
N SER A 42 -15.43 -9.50 -2.64
CA SER A 42 -14.21 -10.29 -2.71
C SER A 42 -14.20 -11.27 -1.54
N THR A 43 -14.02 -12.55 -1.83
CA THR A 43 -14.08 -13.58 -0.79
C THR A 43 -13.10 -13.20 0.32
N PRO A 44 -13.56 -13.16 1.60
CA PRO A 44 -12.70 -12.78 2.68
C PRO A 44 -11.46 -13.66 2.69
N ARG A 45 -10.29 -13.03 2.75
CA ARG A 45 -9.04 -13.78 2.85
C ARG A 45 -9.11 -14.67 4.09
N PRO A 46 -8.72 -15.95 4.00
CA PRO A 46 -8.64 -16.80 5.19
C PRO A 46 -7.72 -16.14 6.24
N PRO A 47 -8.03 -16.30 7.54
CA PRO A 47 -7.28 -15.67 8.59
C PRO A 47 -5.81 -16.12 8.55
N THR A 48 -4.90 -15.17 8.81
CA THR A 48 -3.48 -15.53 8.98
C THR A 48 -3.30 -16.34 10.26
N ALA A 49 -2.20 -17.10 10.37
CA ALA A 49 -1.89 -17.86 11.59
C ALA A 49 -1.89 -16.96 12.85
N PHE A 50 -1.44 -15.71 12.73
CA PHE A 50 -1.50 -14.74 13.81
C PHE A 50 -2.94 -14.34 14.16
N GLN A 51 -3.81 -14.13 13.17
CA GLN A 51 -5.23 -13.84 13.42
C GLN A 51 -5.93 -15.02 14.10
N ALA A 52 -5.66 -16.25 13.66
CA ALA A 52 -6.19 -17.45 14.30
C ALA A 52 -5.72 -17.59 15.75
N PHE A 53 -4.45 -17.26 16.03
CA PHE A 53 -3.92 -17.20 17.40
C PHE A 53 -4.64 -16.16 18.26
N LEU A 54 -4.90 -14.96 17.73
CA LEU A 54 -5.66 -13.95 18.47
C LEU A 54 -7.08 -14.42 18.78
N ASP A 55 -7.75 -15.05 17.81
CA ASP A 55 -9.11 -15.58 18.00
C ASP A 55 -9.14 -16.67 19.07
N GLN A 56 -8.16 -17.58 19.06
CA GLN A 56 -8.03 -18.66 20.06
C GLN A 56 -7.79 -18.15 21.48
N ASN A 57 -7.15 -16.99 21.62
CA ASN A 57 -6.83 -16.39 22.90
C ASN A 57 -7.81 -15.26 23.29
N GLU A 58 -8.91 -15.11 22.53
CA GLU A 58 -9.90 -14.05 22.73
C GLU A 58 -9.31 -12.63 22.78
N ILE A 59 -8.18 -12.42 22.08
CA ILE A 59 -7.49 -11.14 22.03
C ILE A 59 -8.17 -10.26 20.97
N PRO A 60 -8.67 -9.06 21.32
CA PRO A 60 -9.30 -8.17 20.36
C PRO A 60 -8.35 -7.86 19.19
N ARG A 61 -8.83 -8.10 17.96
CA ARG A 61 -8.09 -7.72 16.76
C ARG A 61 -7.95 -6.20 16.72
N SER A 62 -6.73 -5.71 16.52
CA SER A 62 -6.52 -4.28 16.28
C SER A 62 -7.31 -3.86 15.03
N LYS A 63 -8.18 -2.86 15.16
CA LYS A 63 -8.90 -2.28 14.03
C LYS A 63 -7.87 -1.77 13.03
N SER A 64 -7.73 -2.45 11.90
CA SER A 64 -6.91 -1.93 10.82
C SER A 64 -7.48 -0.59 10.41
N TRP A 65 -6.64 0.38 10.04
CA TRP A 65 -7.08 1.68 9.52
C TRP A 65 -8.04 1.58 8.31
N ARG A 66 -8.18 0.38 7.72
CA ARG A 66 -9.18 0.09 6.67
C ARG A 66 -10.62 -0.04 7.18
N THR A 67 -10.86 -0.25 8.47
CA THR A 67 -12.21 -0.40 9.04
C THR A 67 -12.74 0.89 9.68
N LEU A 68 -12.12 2.04 9.40
CA LEU A 68 -12.42 3.33 10.02
C LEU A 68 -13.44 4.18 9.24
N GLY A 69 -14.21 3.55 8.34
CA GLY A 69 -15.18 4.25 7.48
C GLY A 69 -16.40 3.43 7.07
N SER A 70 -16.73 2.37 7.82
CA SER A 70 -18.04 1.69 7.74
C SER A 70 -18.94 2.12 8.88
#